data_AF-A0A968YU30-F1
#
_entry.id   AF-A0A968YU30-F1
#
_cell.length_a   1.000
_cell.length_b   1.000
_cell.length_c   1.000
_cell.angle_alpha   90.00
_cell.angle_beta   90.00
_cell.angle_gamma   90.00
#
_symmetry.space_group_name_H-M   'P 1'
#
loop_
_entity.id
_entity.type
_entity.pdbx_description
1 polymer ?
#
loop_
_entity_poly.entity_id
_entity_poly.type
_entity_poly.pdbx_seq_one_letter_code
_entity_poly.pdbx_strand_id
1 'polypeptide(L)'
;MLQIGSPAAIAAPESSILRLLTQLAQDYGCSILAVDDADQADLLIRIWKPKITICPGNIPAWIERIPAHSKLLELPLVVLRSARHQQEQLNLGNLKGFIYSVPTEQSTELKTLTHQLYQYLVETISATIQK
;
A
#
# COMPACT_ATOMS: atom_id res chain seq x y z
N MET A 1 -5.93 -7.27 0.90
CA MET A 1 -5.07 -6.08 0.80
C MET A 1 -5.97 -4.89 0.59
N LEU A 2 -5.79 -3.80 1.34
CA LEU A 2 -6.58 -2.58 1.18
C LEU A 2 -5.73 -1.55 0.43
N GLN A 3 -6.26 -0.96 -0.63
CA GLN A 3 -5.65 0.14 -1.36
C GLN A 3 -6.44 1.42 -1.07
N ILE A 4 -5.76 2.47 -0.59
CA ILE A 4 -6.39 3.77 -0.31
C ILE A 4 -5.79 4.81 -1.24
N GLY A 5 -6.57 5.42 -2.12
CA GLY A 5 -6.11 6.47 -3.02
C GLY A 5 -7.21 7.03 -3.92
N SER A 6 -7.15 8.33 -4.22
CA SER A 6 -8.18 9.02 -5.02
C SER A 6 -8.19 8.55 -6.48
N PRO A 7 -9.37 8.38 -7.12
CA PRO A 7 -9.51 7.99 -8.51
C PRO A 7 -8.99 9.05 -9.50
N ALA A 8 -8.78 10.29 -9.05
CA ALA A 8 -8.08 11.30 -9.84
C ALA A 8 -6.56 11.06 -9.90
N ALA A 9 -5.96 10.45 -8.86
CA ALA A 9 -4.59 9.96 -8.91
C ALA A 9 -4.46 8.69 -9.77
N ILE A 10 -5.56 7.95 -9.94
CA ILE A 10 -5.68 6.79 -10.86
C ILE A 10 -5.73 7.26 -12.33
N ALA A 11 -6.09 8.53 -12.60
CA ALA A 11 -6.22 9.08 -13.96
C ALA A 11 -4.91 9.68 -14.53
N ALA A 12 -3.92 9.95 -13.70
CA ALA A 12 -2.56 10.33 -14.12
C ALA A 12 -1.66 9.07 -14.13
N PRO A 13 -0.58 9.00 -14.94
CA PRO A 13 0.09 7.76 -15.29
C PRO A 13 0.95 7.19 -14.14
N GLU A 14 0.31 6.68 -13.09
CA GLU A 14 0.81 5.65 -12.17
C GLU A 14 0.56 4.25 -12.74
N SER A 15 0.58 4.11 -14.08
CA SER A 15 0.27 2.87 -14.79
C SER A 15 1.12 1.69 -14.34
N SER A 16 2.35 1.94 -13.88
CA SER A 16 3.26 0.90 -13.39
C SER A 16 2.82 0.36 -12.03
N ILE A 17 2.33 1.22 -11.12
CA ILE A 17 1.89 0.82 -9.78
C ILE A 17 0.61 0.00 -9.87
N LEU A 18 -0.37 0.47 -10.64
CA LEU A 18 -1.64 -0.25 -10.84
C LEU A 18 -1.41 -1.60 -11.54
N ARG A 19 -0.51 -1.65 -12.52
CA ARG A 19 -0.13 -2.92 -13.18
C ARG A 19 0.53 -3.87 -12.18
N LEU A 20 1.40 -3.38 -11.31
CA LEU A 20 2.10 -4.19 -10.31
C LEU A 20 1.12 -4.71 -9.25
N LEU A 21 0.17 -3.88 -8.79
CA LEU A 21 -0.90 -4.31 -7.89
C LEU A 21 -1.82 -5.35 -8.54
N THR A 22 -2.21 -5.14 -9.79
CA THR A 22 -3.03 -6.09 -10.55
C THR A 22 -2.30 -7.42 -10.73
N GLN A 23 -1.00 -7.37 -11.06
CA GLN A 23 -0.16 -8.55 -11.18
C GLN A 23 -0.03 -9.29 -9.84
N LEU A 24 0.13 -8.55 -8.73
CA LEU A 24 0.22 -9.14 -7.39
C LEU A 24 -1.10 -9.83 -7.00
N ALA A 25 -2.24 -9.24 -7.33
CA ALA A 25 -3.55 -9.86 -7.15
C ALA A 25 -3.68 -11.16 -7.93
N GLN A 26 -3.23 -11.18 -9.19
CA GLN A 26 -3.30 -12.34 -10.08
C GLN A 26 -2.33 -13.45 -9.67
N ASP A 27 -1.05 -13.13 -9.46
CA ASP A 27 0.02 -14.11 -9.24
C ASP A 27 -0.06 -14.74 -7.84
N TYR A 28 -0.55 -13.99 -6.85
CA TYR A 28 -0.56 -14.41 -5.44
C TYR A 28 -1.97 -14.54 -4.85
N GLY A 29 -3.02 -14.47 -5.68
CA GLY A 29 -4.41 -14.63 -5.24
C GLY A 29 -4.87 -13.57 -4.22
N CYS A 30 -4.26 -12.38 -4.26
CA CYS A 30 -4.57 -11.32 -3.30
C CYS A 30 -5.83 -10.56 -3.72
N SER A 31 -6.82 -10.46 -2.82
CA SER A 31 -7.96 -9.54 -3.01
C SER A 31 -7.56 -8.11 -2.66
N ILE A 32 -7.70 -7.20 -3.62
CA ILE A 32 -7.44 -5.77 -3.45
C ILE A 32 -8.79 -5.06 -3.29
N LEU A 33 -8.94 -4.33 -2.19
CA LEU A 33 -10.08 -3.48 -1.92
C LEU A 33 -9.64 -2.03 -2.15
N ALA A 34 -10.10 -1.39 -3.21
CA ALA A 34 -9.80 0.02 -3.48
C ALA A 34 -10.82 0.93 -2.77
N VAL A 35 -10.33 1.97 -2.11
CA VAL A 35 -11.14 3.00 -1.46
C VAL A 35 -10.51 4.37 -1.66
N ASP A 36 -11.35 5.40 -1.63
CA ASP A 36 -10.94 6.76 -2.01
C ASP A 36 -10.66 7.65 -0.80
N ASP A 37 -11.17 7.26 0.37
CA ASP A 37 -11.07 8.01 1.61
C ASP A 37 -10.82 7.11 2.84
N ALA A 38 -10.42 7.75 3.94
CA ALA A 38 -10.07 7.07 5.18
C ALA A 38 -11.29 6.53 5.96
N ASP A 39 -12.46 7.15 5.80
CA ASP A 39 -13.70 6.70 6.47
C ASP A 39 -14.16 5.36 5.89
N GLN A 40 -14.18 5.26 4.56
CA GLN A 40 -14.46 4.03 3.84
C GLN A 40 -13.41 2.95 4.12
N ALA A 41 -12.14 3.35 4.23
CA ALA A 41 -11.06 2.44 4.63
C ALA A 41 -11.29 1.86 6.03
N ASP A 42 -11.62 2.69 7.03
CA ASP A 42 -11.89 2.23 8.40
C ASP A 42 -13.08 1.26 8.46
N LEU A 43 -14.14 1.53 7.68
CA LEU A 43 -15.28 0.64 7.52
C LEU A 43 -14.87 -0.73 6.94
N LEU A 44 -14.15 -0.73 5.82
CA LEU A 44 -13.72 -1.96 5.17
C LEU A 44 -12.75 -2.76 6.04
N ILE A 45 -11.93 -2.10 6.85
CA ILE A 45 -11.04 -2.79 7.78
C ILE A 45 -11.83 -3.63 8.78
N ARG A 46 -12.94 -3.10 9.29
CA ARG A 46 -13.79 -3.80 10.27
C ARG A 46 -14.51 -4.99 9.65
N ILE A 47 -14.95 -4.87 8.41
CA ILE A 47 -15.76 -5.90 7.73
C ILE A 47 -14.87 -6.97 7.10
N TRP A 48 -13.86 -6.56 6.33
CA TRP A 48 -13.05 -7.46 5.49
C TRP A 48 -11.71 -7.85 6.12
N LYS A 49 -11.31 -7.20 7.22
CA LYS A 49 -10.06 -7.49 7.97
C LYS A 49 -8.84 -7.66 7.05
N PRO A 50 -8.51 -6.65 6.22
CA PRO A 50 -7.32 -6.68 5.40
C PRO A 50 -6.08 -6.73 6.31
N LYS A 51 -5.03 -7.40 5.85
CA LYS A 51 -3.78 -7.55 6.61
C LYS A 51 -2.78 -6.40 6.41
N ILE A 52 -2.96 -5.61 5.35
CA ILE A 52 -2.03 -4.56 4.94
C ILE A 52 -2.79 -3.49 4.15
N THR A 53 -2.35 -2.26 4.34
CA THR A 53 -2.86 -1.07 3.66
C THR A 53 -1.81 -0.56 2.70
N ILE A 54 -2.20 -0.29 1.46
CA ILE A 54 -1.34 0.24 0.41
C ILE A 54 -1.86 1.61 0.00
N CYS A 55 -0.97 2.60 -0.08
CA CYS A 55 -1.27 3.89 -0.67
C CYS A 55 -0.39 4.11 -1.91
N PRO A 56 -0.97 4.20 -3.11
CA PRO A 56 -0.22 4.62 -4.28
C PRO A 56 0.07 6.14 -4.20
N GLY A 57 1.24 6.53 -4.66
CA GLY A 57 1.68 7.92 -4.73
C GLY A 57 2.24 8.46 -3.41
N ASN A 58 1.87 9.70 -3.08
CA ASN A 58 2.39 10.41 -1.91
C ASN A 58 1.78 9.89 -0.60
N ILE A 59 2.41 10.26 0.53
CA ILE A 59 1.82 10.01 1.85
C ILE A 59 0.50 10.78 1.87
N PRO A 60 -0.65 10.11 2.04
CA PRO A 60 -1.92 10.78 1.92
C PRO A 60 -2.16 11.72 3.10
N ALA A 61 -2.72 12.90 2.83
CA ALA A 61 -2.98 13.93 3.84
C ALA A 61 -3.93 13.46 4.96
N TRP A 62 -4.76 12.44 4.72
CA TRP A 62 -5.59 11.84 5.76
C TRP A 62 -4.78 11.16 6.86
N ILE A 63 -3.50 10.87 6.64
CA ILE A 63 -2.60 10.36 7.69
C ILE A 63 -2.50 11.34 8.87
N GLU A 64 -2.61 12.64 8.63
CA GLU A 64 -2.64 13.62 9.73
C GLU A 64 -3.96 13.56 10.54
N ARG A 65 -5.02 12.99 9.96
CA ARG A 65 -6.34 12.80 10.59
C ARG A 65 -6.52 11.43 11.26
N ILE A 66 -5.47 10.62 11.26
CA ILE A 66 -5.37 9.29 11.87
C ILE A 66 -5.89 9.16 13.31
N PRO A 67 -5.78 10.16 14.22
CA PRO A 67 -6.33 10.03 15.56
C PRO A 67 -7.82 9.68 15.59
N ALA A 68 -8.57 9.97 14.51
CA ALA A 68 -9.97 9.60 14.35
C ALA A 68 -10.19 8.14 13.87
N HIS A 69 -9.16 7.47 13.33
CA HIS A 69 -9.26 6.16 12.66
C HIS A 69 -8.34 5.12 13.30
N SER A 70 -8.71 4.69 14.51
CA SER A 70 -7.93 3.74 15.32
C SER A 70 -7.64 2.40 14.62
N LYS A 71 -8.50 1.94 13.70
CA LYS A 71 -8.29 0.64 13.02
C LYS A 71 -7.31 0.72 11.85
N LEU A 72 -7.18 1.89 11.23
CA LEU A 72 -6.14 2.12 10.21
C LEU A 72 -4.73 2.07 10.81
N LEU A 73 -4.58 2.44 12.08
CA LEU A 73 -3.30 2.38 12.82
C LEU A 73 -2.82 0.98 13.14
N GLU A 74 -3.74 0.02 13.22
CA GLU A 74 -3.42 -1.37 13.54
C GLU A 74 -2.82 -2.12 12.34
N LEU A 75 -2.91 -1.54 11.14
CA LEU A 75 -2.44 -2.16 9.91
C LEU A 75 -1.13 -1.53 9.43
N PRO A 76 -0.20 -2.35 8.90
CA PRO A 76 0.98 -1.82 8.25
C PRO A 76 0.58 -1.01 7.01
N LEU A 77 1.16 0.19 6.88
CA LEU A 77 0.99 1.04 5.71
C LEU A 77 2.16 0.87 4.75
N VAL A 78 1.89 0.61 3.47
CA VAL A 78 2.89 0.61 2.40
C VAL A 78 2.57 1.71 1.41
N VAL A 79 3.46 2.68 1.29
CA VAL A 79 3.33 3.77 0.33
C VAL A 79 4.12 3.42 -0.92
N LEU A 80 3.45 3.25 -2.06
CA LEU A 80 4.09 2.94 -3.35
C LEU A 80 4.36 4.25 -4.09
N ARG A 81 5.62 4.64 -4.25
CA ARG A 81 6.00 5.86 -4.99
C ARG A 81 6.72 5.52 -6.27
N SER A 82 6.47 6.30 -7.32
CA SER A 82 7.32 6.26 -8.50
C SER A 82 8.61 7.05 -8.23
N ALA A 83 9.71 6.38 -7.92
CA ALA A 83 10.98 7.01 -7.58
C ALA A 83 12.19 6.11 -7.90
N ARG A 84 13.39 6.68 -7.99
CA ARG A 84 14.64 5.92 -8.09
C ARG A 84 14.95 5.27 -6.74
N HIS A 85 14.75 3.96 -6.64
CA HIS A 85 15.14 3.04 -5.55
C HIS A 85 15.50 3.68 -4.20
N GLN A 86 14.49 3.97 -3.37
CA GLN A 86 14.67 4.13 -1.93
C GLN A 86 13.57 3.38 -1.17
N GLN A 87 13.97 2.54 -0.22
CA GLN A 87 13.09 1.99 0.80
C GLN A 87 13.31 2.82 2.06
N GLU A 88 12.23 3.39 2.59
CA GLU A 88 12.29 4.21 3.79
C GLU A 88 11.25 3.75 4.79
N GLN A 89 11.63 3.65 6.06
CA GLN A 89 10.67 3.43 7.13
C GLN A 89 9.92 4.73 7.41
N LEU A 90 8.60 4.63 7.50
CA LEU A 90 7.73 5.74 7.82
C LEU A 90 7.24 5.58 9.26
N ASN A 91 7.69 6.45 10.15
CA ASN A 91 7.20 6.51 11.52
C ASN A 91 6.34 7.77 11.68
N LEU A 92 5.01 7.61 11.60
CA LEU A 92 4.05 8.72 11.75
C LEU A 92 3.23 8.49 13.02
N GLY A 93 3.82 8.87 14.16
CA GLY A 93 3.23 8.65 15.48
C GLY A 93 3.05 7.15 15.77
N ASN A 94 1.80 6.72 15.92
CA ASN A 94 1.45 5.31 16.15
C ASN A 94 1.39 4.49 14.86
N LEU A 95 1.41 5.14 13.68
CA LEU A 95 1.40 4.45 12.41
C LEU A 95 2.82 4.03 12.04
N LYS A 96 2.99 2.72 11.86
CA LYS A 96 4.18 2.15 11.23
C LYS A 96 3.90 1.92 9.76
N GLY A 97 4.73 2.53 8.94
CA GLY A 97 4.64 2.42 7.51
C GLY A 97 5.99 2.22 6.86
N PHE A 98 5.91 2.00 5.57
CA PHE A 98 7.00 1.59 4.73
C PHE A 98 6.82 2.23 3.37
N ILE A 99 7.83 2.92 2.87
CA ILE A 99 7.82 3.48 1.52
C ILE A 99 8.54 2.50 0.60
N TYR A 100 7.86 2.07 -0.45
CA TYR A 100 8.42 1.22 -1.49
C TYR A 100 8.44 1.99 -2.81
N SER A 101 9.63 2.13 -3.38
CA SER A 101 9.82 2.79 -4.67
C SER A 101 9.57 1.82 -5.82
N VAL A 102 8.59 2.11 -6.65
CA VAL A 102 8.32 1.40 -7.91
C VAL A 102 9.09 2.10 -9.02
N PRO A 103 9.96 1.39 -9.77
CA PRO A 103 10.67 2.00 -10.88
C PRO A 103 9.70 2.45 -11.97
N THR A 104 9.88 3.68 -12.46
CA THR A 104 9.02 4.32 -13.45
C THR A 104 9.25 3.78 -14.87
N GLU A 105 10.42 3.17 -15.11
CA GLU A 105 10.79 2.65 -16.43
C GLU A 105 10.12 1.30 -16.71
N GLN A 106 9.65 1.12 -17.95
CA GLN A 106 8.97 -0.07 -18.47
C GLN A 106 9.90 -1.29 -18.56
N SER A 107 10.65 -1.58 -17.51
CA SER A 107 11.62 -2.67 -17.54
C SER A 107 10.87 -4.00 -17.53
N THR A 108 11.37 -4.92 -18.35
CA THR A 108 10.90 -6.29 -18.64
C THR A 108 10.79 -7.19 -17.40
N GLU A 109 11.01 -6.65 -16.21
CA GLU A 109 11.13 -7.33 -14.93
C GLU A 109 9.96 -7.07 -13.97
N LEU A 110 8.76 -6.77 -14.49
CA LEU A 110 7.56 -6.60 -13.65
C LEU A 110 7.33 -7.80 -12.73
N LYS A 111 7.64 -9.02 -13.18
CA LYS A 111 7.54 -10.23 -12.36
C LYS A 111 8.52 -10.21 -11.18
N THR A 112 9.76 -9.81 -11.41
CA THR A 112 10.78 -9.68 -10.36
C THR A 112 10.35 -8.63 -9.34
N LEU A 113 9.84 -7.49 -9.79
CA LEU A 113 9.34 -6.42 -8.93
C LEU A 113 8.09 -6.84 -8.14
N THR A 114 7.17 -7.57 -8.77
CA THR A 114 5.97 -8.10 -8.10
C THR A 114 6.36 -9.11 -7.03
N HIS A 115 7.34 -9.98 -7.32
CA HIS A 115 7.88 -10.92 -6.34
C HIS A 115 8.57 -10.21 -5.17
N GLN A 116 9.41 -9.21 -5.47
CA GLN A 116 10.08 -8.41 -4.43
C GLN A 116 9.07 -7.65 -3.56
N LEU A 117 8.04 -7.03 -4.17
CA LEU A 117 6.98 -6.38 -3.40
C LEU A 117 6.22 -7.40 -2.55
N TYR A 118 5.90 -8.57 -3.09
CA TYR A 118 5.21 -9.61 -2.32
C TYR A 118 6.04 -10.06 -1.11
N GLN A 119 7.33 -10.37 -1.29
CA GLN A 119 8.22 -10.71 -0.17
C GLN A 119 8.26 -9.60 0.87
N TYR A 120 8.36 -8.35 0.41
CA TYR A 120 8.34 -7.19 1.29
C TYR A 120 7.04 -7.05 2.09
N LEU A 121 5.88 -7.27 1.45
CA LEU A 121 4.58 -7.27 2.12
C LEU A 121 4.49 -8.40 3.15
N VAL A 122 4.98 -9.59 2.81
CA VAL A 122 4.99 -10.75 3.73
C VAL A 122 5.89 -10.49 4.93
N GLU A 123 7.09 -9.95 4.72
CA GLU A 123 8.01 -9.56 5.79
C GLU A 123 7.39 -8.47 6.68
N THR A 124 6.77 -7.46 6.07
CA THR A 124 6.07 -6.38 6.78
C THR A 124 4.95 -6.91 7.66
N ILE A 125 4.12 -7.81 7.13
CA ILE A 125 3.05 -8.47 7.87
C ILE A 125 3.63 -9.30 9.02
N SER A 126 4.69 -10.07 8.76
CA SER A 126 5.33 -10.94 9.76
C SER A 126 5.95 -10.13 10.91
N ALA A 127 6.63 -9.02 10.58
CA ALA A 127 7.21 -8.10 11.55
C ALA A 127 6.14 -7.38 12.40
N THR A 128 4.93 -7.22 11.87
CA THR A 128 3.82 -6.56 12.58
C THR A 128 3.03 -7.55 13.46
N ILE A 129 2.96 -8.83 13.10
CA ILE A 129 2.20 -9.88 13.83
C ILE A 129 2.99 -10.46 15.03
N GLN A 130 4.33 -10.36 15.07
CA GLN A 130 5.15 -10.90 16.17
C GLN A 130 5.20 -10.02 17.45
N LYS A 131 4.36 -8.99 17.57
CA LYS A 131 4.22 -8.16 18.78
C LYS A 131 2.83 -8.30 19.37
#